data_AF-A0A8X7BFC8-F1
#
_entry.id   AF-A0A8X7BFC8-F1
#
_cell.length_a   1.000
_cell.length_b   1.000
_cell.length_c   1.000
_cell.angle_alpha   90.00
_cell.angle_beta   90.00
_cell.angle_gamma   90.00
#
_symmetry.space_group_name_H-M   'P 1'
#
loop_
_entity.id
_entity.type
_entity.pdbx_description
1 polymer ?
#
loop_
_entity_poly.entity_id
_entity_poly.type
_entity_poly.pdbx_seq_one_letter_code
_entity_poly.pdbx_strand_id
1 'polypeptide(L)'
;MINSAPVPTTSEIWNVMKSCPQGSVLSPTLWNIYFNPILSLNSELFLLQAFADDLTVVFFGLSRQELEDNTNKILSLVNSKLSELNLSIATAKTVSVVFRCPFLQCRGFRGSTTFRRNPIFKIGSNSIHISKSYKYLGVNIDNRLSWTPHINSIKDKILWISSNLYRVSKKFNHQHISLMKLWYTSVVQPIISYGAGVWGGSLTSIQVQKLKSIQRIYLLKITKAYKTSPTDALNILPGIPPIHIVIRSLYFKFQLWNNRNDLLPGIIPATKLDSFISLHQVLPDFLSFPINTFEGPSEWEVYTDGSKIDSNVGFAVCIFFRGSPFKTYLFKVQDFNSVFQAEFSAIGLCLLGSSS
;
A
#
# COMPACT_ATOMS: atom_id res chain seq x y z
N MET A 1 -47.21 35.26 -49.73
CA MET A 1 -45.94 35.65 -49.08
C MET A 1 -45.98 35.17 -47.64
N ILE A 2 -45.44 33.98 -47.37
CA ILE A 2 -45.20 33.50 -46.01
C ILE A 2 -43.70 33.57 -45.82
N ASN A 3 -43.24 34.57 -45.06
CA ASN A 3 -41.84 34.67 -44.66
C ASN A 3 -41.53 33.54 -43.69
N SER A 4 -40.84 32.50 -44.17
CA SER A 4 -40.21 31.50 -43.30
C SER A 4 -39.01 32.16 -42.61
N ALA A 5 -39.16 32.45 -41.32
CA ALA A 5 -38.04 32.86 -40.47
C ALA A 5 -36.98 31.74 -40.42
N PRO A 6 -35.68 32.07 -40.40
CA PRO A 6 -34.63 31.06 -40.26
C PRO A 6 -34.72 30.41 -38.88
N VAL A 7 -34.79 29.08 -38.85
CA VAL A 7 -34.65 28.28 -37.63
C VAL A 7 -33.22 28.47 -37.10
N PRO A 8 -33.01 28.90 -35.85
CA PRO A 8 -31.67 29.00 -35.29
C PRO A 8 -31.16 27.58 -35.02
N THR A 9 -30.28 27.07 -35.87
CA THR A 9 -29.45 25.91 -35.54
C THR A 9 -28.42 26.34 -34.49
N THR A 10 -28.73 26.12 -33.21
CA THR A 10 -27.73 26.14 -32.15
C THR A 10 -26.90 24.86 -32.28
N SER A 11 -25.79 24.91 -32.99
CA SER A 11 -24.79 23.85 -32.94
C SER A 11 -24.09 23.92 -31.58
N GLU A 12 -24.46 23.04 -30.67
CA GLU A 12 -23.72 22.86 -29.41
C GLU A 12 -22.31 22.35 -29.72
N ILE A 13 -21.28 23.09 -29.27
CA ILE A 13 -19.89 22.66 -29.38
C ILE A 13 -19.62 21.67 -28.25
N TRP A 14 -19.56 20.39 -28.58
CA TRP A 14 -19.17 19.34 -27.63
C TRP A 14 -17.64 19.28 -27.55
N ASN A 15 -17.08 19.74 -26.45
CA ASN A 15 -15.65 19.61 -26.17
C ASN A 15 -15.31 18.15 -25.88
N VAL A 16 -14.78 17.43 -26.87
CA VAL A 16 -14.21 16.10 -26.67
C VAL A 16 -12.84 16.26 -26.02
N MET A 17 -12.69 15.75 -24.79
CA MET A 17 -11.41 15.73 -24.10
C MET A 17 -10.46 14.73 -24.79
N LYS A 18 -9.27 15.18 -25.18
CA LYS A 18 -8.18 14.33 -25.69
C LYS A 18 -7.41 13.58 -24.59
N SER A 19 -7.90 13.63 -23.36
CA SER A 19 -7.28 13.05 -22.17
C SER A 19 -8.22 12.04 -21.51
N CYS A 20 -7.66 11.16 -20.67
CA CYS A 20 -8.46 10.26 -19.83
C CYS A 20 -9.29 11.09 -18.84
N PRO A 21 -10.64 11.04 -18.88
CA PRO A 21 -11.47 11.86 -18.01
C PRO A 21 -11.29 11.45 -16.56
N GLN A 22 -11.09 12.44 -15.68
CA GLN A 22 -10.97 12.21 -14.25
C GLN A 22 -12.30 11.68 -13.70
N GLY A 23 -12.24 10.54 -13.00
CA GLY A 23 -13.43 9.86 -12.47
C GLY A 23 -13.98 8.75 -13.37
N SER A 24 -13.46 8.56 -14.59
CA SER A 24 -13.76 7.35 -15.37
C SER A 24 -13.08 6.13 -14.77
N VAL A 25 -13.82 5.02 -14.76
CA VAL A 25 -13.39 3.71 -14.24
C VAL A 25 -12.19 3.16 -15.02
N LEU A 26 -12.11 3.44 -16.33
CA LEU A 26 -11.03 2.92 -17.19
C LEU A 26 -9.76 3.79 -17.20
N SER A 27 -9.87 5.06 -16.79
CA SER A 27 -8.76 6.00 -16.83
C SER A 27 -7.48 5.51 -16.11
N PRO A 28 -7.56 4.92 -14.88
CA PRO A 28 -6.37 4.42 -14.20
C PRO A 28 -5.70 3.25 -14.93
N THR A 29 -6.49 2.36 -15.54
CA THR A 29 -5.97 1.20 -16.29
C THR A 29 -5.25 1.65 -17.56
N LEU A 30 -5.87 2.56 -18.31
CA LEU A 30 -5.26 3.14 -19.51
C LEU A 30 -3.97 3.90 -19.17
N TRP A 31 -3.97 4.65 -18.06
CA TRP A 31 -2.78 5.31 -17.56
C TRP A 31 -1.65 4.32 -17.26
N ASN A 32 -1.95 3.22 -16.57
CA ASN A 32 -0.93 2.20 -16.27
C ASN A 32 -0.34 1.60 -17.55
N ILE A 33 -1.16 1.29 -18.56
CA ILE A 33 -0.69 0.78 -19.85
C ILE A 33 0.21 1.81 -20.55
N TYR A 34 -0.21 3.07 -20.56
CA TYR A 34 0.53 4.17 -21.18
C TYR A 34 1.88 4.44 -20.50
N PHE A 35 1.93 4.35 -19.17
CA PHE A 35 3.11 4.68 -18.38
C PHE A 35 4.10 3.50 -18.25
N ASN A 36 3.64 2.26 -18.46
CA ASN A 36 4.44 1.04 -18.31
C ASN A 36 5.78 1.03 -19.08
N PRO A 37 5.91 1.58 -20.30
CA PRO A 37 7.19 1.62 -21.02
C PRO A 37 8.33 2.37 -20.32
N ILE A 38 8.04 3.16 -19.28
CA ILE A 38 9.07 3.78 -18.44
C ILE A 38 9.65 2.75 -17.47
N LEU A 39 8.80 1.88 -16.92
CA LEU A 39 9.21 0.85 -15.96
C LEU A 39 10.04 -0.26 -16.60
N SER A 40 9.93 -0.45 -17.92
CA SER A 40 10.79 -1.38 -18.66
C SER A 40 12.26 -0.94 -18.74
N LEU A 41 12.60 0.28 -18.30
CA LEU A 41 13.99 0.72 -18.17
C LEU A 41 14.69 0.13 -16.93
N ASN A 42 13.96 -0.55 -16.04
CA ASN A 42 14.52 -1.14 -14.83
C ASN A 42 15.71 -2.05 -15.13
N SER A 43 16.74 -1.94 -14.28
CA SER A 43 17.95 -2.73 -14.38
C SER A 43 18.47 -3.09 -12.99
N GLU A 44 19.51 -3.92 -12.92
CA GLU A 44 20.15 -4.22 -11.63
C GLU A 44 20.80 -2.99 -10.97
N LEU A 45 21.10 -1.96 -11.75
CA LEU A 45 21.77 -0.74 -11.27
C LEU A 45 20.80 0.27 -10.62
N PHE A 46 19.53 0.26 -11.03
CA PHE A 46 18.52 1.17 -10.50
C PHE A 46 17.11 0.60 -10.64
N LEU A 47 16.27 0.96 -9.68
CA LEU A 47 14.88 0.56 -9.62
C LEU A 47 13.97 1.77 -9.81
N LEU A 48 13.13 1.72 -10.83
CA LEU A 48 11.98 2.60 -11.05
C LEU A 48 10.75 1.95 -10.48
N GLN A 49 10.04 2.71 -9.67
CA GLN A 49 8.73 2.38 -9.15
C GLN A 49 7.78 3.53 -9.45
N ALA A 50 6.63 3.22 -10.02
CA ALA A 50 5.57 4.21 -10.25
C ALA A 50 4.33 3.87 -9.43
N PHE A 51 3.63 4.92 -8.99
CA PHE A 51 2.29 4.82 -8.43
C PHE A 51 1.46 6.00 -8.93
N ALA A 52 0.46 5.73 -9.76
CA ALA A 52 -0.24 6.76 -10.53
C ALA A 52 0.77 7.64 -11.29
N ASP A 53 0.80 8.95 -11.05
CA ASP A 53 1.72 9.92 -11.64
C ASP A 53 3.06 10.06 -10.89
N ASP A 54 3.17 9.52 -9.68
CA ASP A 54 4.40 9.58 -8.88
C ASP A 54 5.41 8.53 -9.37
N LEU A 55 6.50 8.99 -9.99
CA LEU A 55 7.65 8.18 -10.36
C LEU A 55 8.77 8.31 -9.32
N THR A 56 9.26 7.17 -8.81
CA THR A 56 10.38 7.09 -7.88
C THR A 56 11.53 6.32 -8.51
N VAL A 57 12.73 6.87 -8.40
CA VAL A 57 13.97 6.23 -8.85
C VAL A 57 14.82 5.93 -7.63
N VAL A 58 15.18 4.66 -7.44
CA VAL A 58 16.10 4.19 -6.40
C VAL A 58 17.40 3.79 -7.07
N PHE A 59 18.50 4.34 -6.58
CA PHE A 59 19.83 4.17 -7.14
C PHE A 59 20.86 4.01 -6.02
N PHE A 60 22.00 3.40 -6.36
CA PHE A 60 23.05 3.06 -5.41
C PHE A 60 24.41 3.52 -5.94
N GLY A 61 25.34 3.77 -5.01
CA GLY A 61 26.72 4.12 -5.33
C GLY A 61 27.61 3.96 -4.11
N LEU A 62 28.85 3.52 -4.31
CA LEU A 62 29.81 3.28 -3.23
C LEU A 62 30.46 4.60 -2.78
N SER A 63 30.55 5.58 -3.69
CA SER A 63 31.04 6.93 -3.40
C SER A 63 30.01 8.01 -3.74
N ARG A 64 30.22 9.22 -3.21
CA ARG A 64 29.38 10.39 -3.53
C ARG A 64 29.43 10.72 -5.03
N GLN A 65 30.61 10.66 -5.62
CA GLN A 65 30.83 11.04 -7.02
C GLN A 65 30.19 10.01 -7.96
N GLU A 66 30.42 8.72 -7.70
CA GLU A 66 29.77 7.64 -8.43
C GLU A 66 28.24 7.73 -8.33
N LEU A 67 27.71 8.05 -7.14
CA LEU A 67 26.28 8.29 -6.95
C LEU A 67 25.79 9.46 -7.83
N GLU A 68 26.51 10.59 -7.88
CA GLU A 68 26.16 11.72 -8.75
C GLU A 68 26.17 11.34 -10.23
N ASP A 69 27.26 10.72 -10.69
CA ASP A 69 27.47 10.40 -12.11
C ASP A 69 26.46 9.37 -12.60
N ASN A 70 26.25 8.29 -11.85
CA ASN A 70 25.29 7.25 -12.21
C ASN A 70 23.86 7.80 -12.19
N THR A 71 23.49 8.54 -11.14
CA THR A 71 22.13 9.10 -11.03
C THR A 71 21.84 10.09 -12.15
N ASN A 72 22.80 10.97 -12.50
CA ASN A 72 22.59 11.94 -13.57
C ASN A 72 22.43 11.27 -14.94
N LYS A 73 23.15 10.17 -15.22
CA LYS A 73 22.96 9.36 -16.44
C LYS A 73 21.60 8.67 -16.47
N ILE A 74 21.15 8.13 -15.34
CA ILE A 74 19.84 7.48 -15.24
C ILE A 74 18.72 8.51 -15.41
N LEU A 75 18.83 9.67 -14.76
CA LEU A 75 17.86 10.75 -14.87
C LEU A 75 17.76 11.30 -16.30
N SER A 76 18.87 11.38 -17.05
CA SER A 76 18.82 11.80 -18.45
C SER A 76 18.10 10.76 -19.33
N LEU A 77 18.34 9.47 -19.10
CA LEU A 77 17.63 8.37 -19.78
C LEU A 77 16.12 8.37 -19.47
N VAL A 78 15.75 8.54 -18.20
CA VAL A 78 14.34 8.63 -17.79
C VAL A 78 13.67 9.85 -18.41
N ASN A 79 14.36 10.99 -18.45
CA ASN A 79 13.84 12.21 -19.05
C ASN A 79 13.64 12.09 -20.57
N SER A 80 14.56 11.41 -21.29
CA SER A 80 14.38 11.16 -22.72
C SER A 80 13.18 10.26 -22.98
N LYS A 81 13.03 9.17 -22.21
CA LYS A 81 11.89 8.25 -22.35
C LYS A 81 10.54 8.90 -22.04
N LEU A 82 10.49 9.76 -21.01
CA LEU A 82 9.31 10.55 -20.71
C LEU A 82 8.97 11.51 -21.86
N SER A 83 9.99 12.14 -22.46
CA SER A 83 9.80 13.04 -23.60
C SER A 83 9.25 12.29 -24.83
N GLU A 84 9.69 11.05 -25.08
CA GLU A 84 9.11 10.18 -26.13
C GLU A 84 7.62 9.90 -25.90
N LEU A 85 7.22 9.79 -24.64
CA LEU A 85 5.82 9.64 -24.22
C LEU A 85 5.10 10.99 -24.06
N ASN A 86 5.65 12.10 -24.58
CA ASN A 86 5.07 13.44 -24.42
C ASN A 86 4.76 13.82 -22.95
N LEU A 87 5.54 13.29 -22.00
CA LEU A 87 5.44 13.58 -20.57
C LEU A 87 6.62 14.46 -20.15
N SER A 88 6.33 15.48 -19.36
CA SER A 88 7.34 16.40 -18.80
C SER A 88 7.48 16.22 -17.30
N ILE A 89 8.71 16.15 -16.80
CA ILE A 89 8.98 16.10 -15.35
C ILE A 89 8.76 17.49 -14.74
N ALA A 90 7.91 17.57 -13.72
CA ALA A 90 7.76 18.78 -12.91
C ALA A 90 8.95 18.94 -11.95
N THR A 91 10.08 19.46 -12.44
CA THR A 91 11.34 19.55 -11.67
C THR A 91 11.21 20.29 -10.34
N ALA A 92 10.26 21.22 -10.22
CA ALA A 92 9.98 21.95 -8.98
C ALA A 92 9.32 21.08 -7.89
N LYS A 93 8.60 20.01 -8.28
CA LYS A 93 7.97 19.04 -7.37
C LYS A 93 8.88 17.85 -7.08
N THR A 94 9.89 17.62 -7.92
CA THR A 94 10.85 16.53 -7.74
C THR A 94 11.75 16.80 -6.55
N VAL A 95 11.77 15.87 -5.60
CA VAL A 95 12.62 15.92 -4.41
C VAL A 95 13.43 14.64 -4.33
N SER A 96 14.68 14.77 -3.90
CA SER A 96 15.52 13.60 -3.60
C SER A 96 15.83 13.53 -2.11
N VAL A 97 15.90 12.30 -1.59
CA VAL A 97 16.37 12.02 -0.23
C VAL A 97 17.51 11.03 -0.34
N VAL A 98 18.65 11.39 0.27
CA VAL A 98 19.86 10.57 0.20
C VAL A 98 20.22 10.14 1.61
N PHE A 99 20.42 8.84 1.80
CA PHE A 99 20.86 8.24 3.06
C PHE A 99 22.05 7.32 2.80
N ARG A 100 22.82 7.06 3.86
CA ARG A 100 23.96 6.12 3.81
C ARG A 100 23.59 4.78 4.40
N CYS A 101 24.11 3.70 3.82
CA CYS A 101 23.91 2.36 4.35
C CYS A 101 24.42 2.28 5.80
N PRO A 102 23.58 1.88 6.77
CA PRO A 102 24.00 1.75 8.15
C PRO A 102 25.10 0.70 8.37
N PHE A 103 25.15 -0.35 7.55
CA PHE A 103 26.14 -1.43 7.69
C PHE A 103 27.58 -0.97 7.42
N LEU A 104 27.78 0.03 6.55
CA LEU A 104 29.09 0.62 6.27
C LEU A 104 29.61 1.49 7.45
N GLN A 105 28.80 1.72 8.49
CA GLN A 105 29.21 2.45 9.70
C GLN A 105 30.17 1.64 10.59
N CYS A 106 30.16 0.31 10.50
CA CYS A 106 30.95 -0.57 11.37
C CYS A 106 32.43 -0.70 10.96
N ARG A 107 32.84 -0.26 9.76
CA ARG A 107 34.21 -0.43 9.22
C ARG A 107 35.12 0.79 9.37
N GLY A 108 35.01 1.55 10.45
CA GLY A 108 36.04 2.53 10.84
C GLY A 108 35.86 3.96 10.37
N PHE A 109 34.80 4.29 9.63
CA PHE A 109 34.40 5.70 9.45
C PHE A 109 33.66 6.19 10.69
N ARG A 110 34.40 6.67 11.69
CA ARG A 110 33.81 7.55 12.71
C ARG A 110 33.24 8.80 12.02
N GLY A 111 31.92 8.86 11.89
CA GLY A 111 31.21 10.14 11.82
C GLY A 111 30.34 10.39 10.58
N SER A 112 29.04 10.59 10.87
CA SER A 112 27.98 11.15 10.03
C SER A 112 27.15 10.16 9.20
N THR A 113 25.91 9.95 9.66
CA THR A 113 24.80 9.30 8.91
C THR A 113 24.43 10.07 7.64
N THR A 114 24.91 11.30 7.50
CA THR A 114 24.62 12.22 6.41
C THR A 114 25.88 12.60 5.65
N PHE A 115 25.73 12.99 4.39
CA PHE A 115 26.84 13.52 3.59
C PHE A 115 27.31 14.87 4.17
N ARG A 116 28.63 15.11 4.21
CA ARG A 116 29.17 16.44 4.55
C ARG A 116 28.87 17.47 3.45
N ARG A 117 28.91 17.01 2.20
CA ARG A 117 28.50 17.75 1.00
C ARG A 117 27.48 16.90 0.25
N ASN A 118 26.28 17.43 0.04
CA ASN A 118 25.21 16.70 -0.66
C ASN A 118 25.58 16.47 -2.13
N PRO A 119 25.23 15.31 -2.72
CA PRO A 119 25.37 15.09 -4.16
C PRO A 119 24.57 16.14 -4.97
N ILE A 120 24.89 16.33 -6.25
CA ILE A 120 24.17 17.23 -7.15
C ILE A 120 23.52 16.39 -8.23
N PHE A 121 22.18 16.31 -8.19
CA PHE A 121 21.38 15.65 -9.20
C PHE A 121 20.76 16.67 -10.14
N LYS A 122 20.76 16.39 -11.44
CA LYS A 122 20.27 17.28 -12.49
C LYS A 122 19.29 16.54 -13.41
N ILE A 123 18.23 17.23 -13.79
CA ILE A 123 17.30 16.83 -14.85
C ILE A 123 17.32 17.97 -15.87
N GLY A 124 17.86 17.71 -17.07
CA GLY A 124 18.15 18.76 -18.04
C GLY A 124 19.08 19.83 -17.45
N SER A 125 18.64 21.09 -17.46
CA SER A 125 19.36 22.22 -16.86
C SER A 125 19.12 22.40 -15.36
N ASN A 126 18.11 21.73 -14.78
CA ASN A 126 17.62 22.04 -13.44
C ASN A 126 18.22 21.09 -12.40
N SER A 127 18.70 21.65 -11.28
CA SER A 127 19.15 20.85 -10.13
C SER A 127 17.99 20.43 -9.25
N ILE A 128 17.96 19.16 -8.82
CA ILE A 128 16.96 18.64 -7.90
C ILE A 128 17.32 19.03 -6.46
N HIS A 129 16.32 19.48 -5.70
CA HIS A 129 16.49 19.77 -4.28
C HIS A 129 16.65 18.48 -3.46
N ILE A 130 17.69 18.41 -2.62
CA ILE A 130 17.90 17.33 -1.65
C ILE A 130 17.29 17.71 -0.31
N SER A 131 16.24 16.99 0.09
CA SER A 131 15.60 17.16 1.39
C SER A 131 16.14 16.18 2.43
N LYS A 132 16.06 16.55 3.71
CA LYS A 132 16.34 15.64 4.83
C LYS A 132 15.20 14.65 5.08
N SER A 133 13.99 14.97 4.63
CA SER A 133 12.82 14.10 4.73
C SER A 133 11.87 14.31 3.57
N TYR A 134 11.24 13.24 3.11
CA TYR A 134 10.22 13.28 2.07
C TYR A 134 9.06 12.34 2.44
N LYS A 135 7.85 12.72 2.06
CA LYS A 135 6.64 11.91 2.29
C LYS A 135 6.32 11.16 1.00
N TYR A 136 6.56 9.85 1.02
CA TYR A 136 6.25 8.97 -0.10
C TYR A 136 5.09 8.05 0.28
N LEU A 137 4.02 8.03 -0.53
CA LEU A 137 2.82 7.22 -0.31
C LEU A 137 2.27 7.27 1.13
N GLY A 138 2.36 8.44 1.78
CA GLY A 138 1.87 8.63 3.15
C GLY A 138 2.88 8.36 4.27
N VAL A 139 4.05 7.81 3.97
CA VAL A 139 5.13 7.52 4.94
C VAL A 139 6.25 8.55 4.81
N ASN A 140 6.72 9.11 5.93
CA ASN A 140 7.83 10.06 5.90
C ASN A 140 9.16 9.30 6.03
N ILE A 141 9.96 9.33 4.98
CA ILE A 141 11.29 8.73 4.94
C ILE A 141 12.29 9.86 5.23
N ASP A 142 13.11 9.70 6.27
CA ASP A 142 14.17 10.64 6.61
C ASP A 142 15.55 10.10 6.21
N ASN A 143 16.50 11.00 6.01
CA ASN A 143 17.86 10.67 5.58
C ASN A 143 18.67 9.84 6.59
N ARG A 144 18.12 9.57 7.77
CA ARG A 144 18.69 8.66 8.78
C ARG A 144 17.90 7.37 8.93
N LEU A 145 16.81 7.19 8.18
CA LEU A 145 15.85 6.09 8.31
C LEU A 145 15.41 5.88 9.78
N SER A 146 15.30 6.98 10.52
CA SER A 146 14.94 6.95 11.94
C SER A 146 13.44 6.82 12.14
N TRP A 147 12.62 7.19 11.16
CA TRP A 147 11.15 7.24 11.25
C TRP A 147 10.62 8.27 12.25
N THR A 148 11.49 9.08 12.84
CA THR A 148 11.09 10.09 13.84
C THR A 148 10.17 11.16 13.25
N PRO A 149 10.43 11.71 12.05
CA PRO A 149 9.50 12.65 11.41
C PRO A 149 8.15 12.03 11.09
N HIS A 150 8.11 10.73 10.77
CA HIS A 150 6.86 10.01 10.51
C HIS A 150 6.01 9.85 11.78
N ILE A 151 6.63 9.41 12.88
CA ILE A 151 5.90 9.26 14.16
C ILE A 151 5.41 10.60 14.68
N ASN A 152 6.18 11.67 14.50
CA ASN A 152 5.74 13.02 14.86
C ASN A 152 4.56 13.48 13.99
N SER A 153 4.57 13.25 12.67
CA SER A 153 3.44 13.63 11.81
C SER A 153 2.18 12.83 12.11
N ILE A 154 2.31 11.55 12.50
CA ILE A 154 1.20 10.75 13.04
C ILE A 154 0.66 11.40 14.31
N LYS A 155 1.52 11.77 15.26
CA LYS A 155 1.09 12.45 16.51
C LYS A 155 0.27 13.69 16.20
N ASP A 156 0.76 14.56 15.33
CA ASP A 156 0.11 15.83 15.01
C ASP A 156 -1.25 15.59 14.33
N LYS A 157 -1.31 14.65 13.39
CA LYS A 157 -2.57 14.24 12.75
C LYS A 157 -3.57 13.69 13.76
N ILE A 158 -3.14 12.84 14.68
CA ILE A 158 -4.00 12.25 15.71
C ILE A 158 -4.47 13.29 16.73
N LEU A 159 -3.63 14.26 17.10
CA LEU A 159 -4.01 15.38 17.96
C LEU A 159 -5.08 16.26 17.30
N TRP A 160 -4.91 16.57 16.01
CA TRP A 160 -5.90 17.31 15.23
C TRP A 160 -7.24 16.57 15.10
N ILE A 161 -7.22 15.25 14.86
CA ILE A 161 -8.45 14.44 14.86
C ILE A 161 -9.08 14.44 16.25
N SER A 162 -8.28 14.27 17.30
CA SER A 162 -8.76 14.19 18.69
C SER A 162 -9.42 15.50 19.15
N SER A 163 -8.92 16.67 18.72
CA SER A 163 -9.51 17.97 19.03
C SER A 163 -10.82 18.20 18.28
N ASN A 164 -10.88 17.81 17.00
CA ASN A 164 -12.10 17.86 16.20
C ASN A 164 -13.17 16.92 16.76
N LEU A 165 -12.79 15.70 17.13
CA LEU A 165 -13.69 14.75 17.79
C LEU A 165 -14.20 15.31 19.11
N TYR A 166 -13.37 15.96 19.91
CA TYR A 166 -13.82 16.57 21.17
C TYR A 166 -14.88 17.65 20.96
N ARG A 167 -14.73 18.47 19.91
CA ARG A 167 -15.72 19.49 19.54
C ARG A 167 -17.07 18.86 19.15
N VAL A 168 -17.04 17.73 18.46
CA VAL A 168 -18.24 17.00 18.02
C VAL A 168 -18.86 16.20 19.18
N SER A 169 -18.03 15.51 19.97
CA SER A 169 -18.47 14.69 21.10
C SER A 169 -19.05 15.49 22.26
N LYS A 170 -18.82 16.81 22.35
CA LYS A 170 -19.56 17.66 23.29
C LYS A 170 -21.07 17.70 22.99
N LYS A 171 -21.46 17.50 21.74
CA LYS A 171 -22.88 17.48 21.32
C LYS A 171 -23.54 16.12 21.53
N PHE A 172 -22.75 15.04 21.51
CA PHE A 172 -23.20 13.68 21.78
C PHE A 172 -22.94 13.38 23.26
N ASN A 173 -23.99 13.36 24.09
CA ASN A 173 -23.87 13.07 25.52
C ASN A 173 -23.01 11.82 25.80
N HIS A 174 -22.37 11.81 26.99
CA HIS A 174 -21.29 10.96 27.50
C HIS A 174 -21.42 9.42 27.44
N GLN A 175 -22.27 8.83 26.60
CA GLN A 175 -22.82 7.49 26.82
C GLN A 175 -22.33 6.35 25.91
N HIS A 176 -21.31 6.54 25.07
CA HIS A 176 -20.91 5.44 24.17
C HIS A 176 -19.41 5.11 24.21
N ILE A 177 -19.00 4.41 25.28
CA ILE A 177 -17.69 3.74 25.36
C ILE A 177 -17.48 2.84 24.14
N SER A 178 -18.53 2.10 23.74
CA SER A 178 -18.50 1.23 22.57
C SER A 178 -18.27 2.00 21.27
N LEU A 179 -18.88 3.19 21.09
CA LEU A 179 -18.59 4.03 19.93
C LEU A 179 -17.15 4.53 19.99
N MET A 180 -16.66 5.02 21.14
CA MET A 180 -15.27 5.48 21.24
C MET A 180 -14.26 4.37 20.94
N LYS A 181 -14.55 3.14 21.39
CA LYS A 181 -13.76 1.95 21.06
C LYS A 181 -13.81 1.66 19.56
N LEU A 182 -15.00 1.65 18.94
CA LEU A 182 -15.19 1.47 17.51
C LEU A 182 -14.40 2.51 16.70
N TRP A 183 -14.51 3.78 17.07
CA TRP A 183 -13.77 4.87 16.43
C TRP A 183 -12.26 4.70 16.57
N TYR A 184 -11.79 4.28 17.75
CA TYR A 184 -10.38 3.98 17.94
C TYR A 184 -9.92 2.85 17.00
N THR A 185 -10.64 1.74 16.97
CA THR A 185 -10.27 0.56 16.17
C THR A 185 -10.39 0.79 14.66
N SER A 186 -11.39 1.56 14.22
CA SER A 186 -11.70 1.73 12.79
C SER A 186 -11.03 2.96 12.16
N VAL A 187 -10.64 3.98 12.95
CA VAL A 187 -10.06 5.23 12.42
C VAL A 187 -8.67 5.47 12.98
N VAL A 188 -8.54 5.52 14.31
CA VAL A 188 -7.29 5.97 14.96
C VAL A 188 -6.17 4.95 14.79
N GLN A 189 -6.45 3.68 15.09
CA GLN A 189 -5.47 2.60 14.97
C GLN A 189 -4.97 2.45 13.53
N PRO A 190 -5.82 2.38 12.48
CA PRO A 190 -5.36 2.33 11.09
C PRO A 190 -4.49 3.52 10.68
N ILE A 191 -4.79 4.73 11.16
CA ILE A 191 -3.95 5.91 10.89
C ILE A 191 -2.57 5.77 11.54
N ILE A 192 -2.51 5.28 12.78
CA ILE A 192 -1.24 5.11 13.50
C ILE A 192 -0.43 3.95 12.89
N SER A 193 -1.08 2.88 12.45
CA SER A 193 -0.41 1.69 11.92
C SER A 193 -0.21 1.71 10.41
N TYR A 194 -0.57 2.80 9.72
CA TYR A 194 -0.39 2.94 8.29
C TYR A 194 1.09 2.79 7.90
N GLY A 195 1.38 1.91 6.95
CA GLY A 195 2.76 1.63 6.52
C GLY A 195 3.63 0.92 7.56
N ALA A 196 3.07 0.41 8.67
CA ALA A 196 3.82 -0.26 9.75
C ALA A 196 4.68 -1.42 9.26
N GLY A 197 4.30 -2.06 8.14
CA GLY A 197 5.12 -3.05 7.44
C GLY A 197 6.55 -2.58 7.10
N VAL A 198 6.71 -1.28 6.84
CA VAL A 198 7.98 -0.67 6.43
C VAL A 198 8.75 -0.12 7.63
N TRP A 199 8.10 0.66 8.50
CA TRP A 199 8.78 1.40 9.57
C TRP A 199 8.70 0.75 10.96
N GLY A 200 7.86 -0.27 11.14
CA GLY A 200 7.58 -0.89 12.44
C GLY A 200 8.66 -1.81 12.99
N GLY A 201 9.70 -2.12 12.21
CA GLY A 201 10.71 -3.14 12.55
C GLY A 201 11.77 -2.70 13.56
N SER A 202 12.15 -1.42 13.56
CA SER A 202 13.28 -0.91 14.37
C SER A 202 12.87 0.31 15.21
N LEU A 203 11.86 0.13 16.06
CA LEU A 203 11.41 1.18 16.98
C LEU A 203 12.33 1.29 18.21
N THR A 204 12.81 2.49 18.47
CA THR A 204 13.54 2.81 19.71
C THR A 204 12.59 2.90 20.92
N SER A 205 13.12 2.76 22.14
CA SER A 205 12.35 2.93 23.38
C SER A 205 11.62 4.28 23.45
N ILE A 206 12.28 5.36 23.01
CA ILE A 206 11.72 6.71 22.93
C ILE A 206 10.51 6.76 21.98
N GLN A 207 10.61 6.11 20.82
CA GLN A 207 9.54 6.05 19.83
C GLN A 207 8.36 5.21 20.33
N VAL A 208 8.63 4.08 20.98
CA VAL A 208 7.59 3.27 21.63
C VAL A 208 6.86 4.11 22.69
N GLN A 209 7.58 4.89 23.50
CA GLN A 209 6.95 5.75 24.50
C GLN A 209 6.09 6.86 23.88
N LYS A 210 6.55 7.46 22.78
CA LYS A 210 5.73 8.40 22.00
C LYS A 210 4.45 7.75 21.49
N LEU A 211 4.53 6.57 20.88
CA LEU A 211 3.35 5.83 20.40
C LEU A 211 2.39 5.48 21.53
N LYS A 212 2.90 5.02 22.69
CA LYS A 212 2.10 4.81 23.90
C LYS A 212 1.39 6.09 24.34
N SER A 213 2.08 7.23 24.32
CA SER A 213 1.46 8.52 24.67
C SER A 213 0.33 8.93 23.72
N ILE A 214 0.47 8.64 22.41
CA ILE A 214 -0.56 8.93 21.41
C ILE A 214 -1.81 8.07 21.67
N GLN A 215 -1.61 6.76 21.87
CA GLN A 215 -2.69 5.83 22.18
C GLN A 215 -3.39 6.19 23.49
N ARG A 216 -2.62 6.56 24.53
CA ARG A 216 -3.14 6.90 25.88
C ARG A 216 -4.22 7.98 25.85
N ILE A 217 -4.13 8.94 24.93
CA ILE A 217 -5.15 10.01 24.76
C ILE A 217 -6.54 9.41 24.53
N TYR A 218 -6.63 8.33 23.75
CA TYR A 218 -7.90 7.66 23.47
C TYR A 218 -8.28 6.67 24.56
N LEU A 219 -7.31 5.95 25.14
CA LEU A 219 -7.61 5.00 26.22
C LEU A 219 -8.22 5.71 27.44
N LEU A 220 -7.73 6.89 27.82
CA LEU A 220 -8.32 7.69 28.89
C LEU A 220 -9.77 8.12 28.56
N LYS A 221 -10.07 8.44 27.30
CA LYS A 221 -11.42 8.80 26.86
C LYS A 221 -12.37 7.60 26.87
N ILE A 222 -11.89 6.42 26.47
CA ILE A 222 -12.67 5.18 26.44
C ILE A 222 -12.97 4.70 27.86
N THR A 223 -11.95 4.64 28.72
CA THR A 223 -12.07 4.12 30.08
C THR A 223 -12.64 5.12 31.09
N LYS A 224 -12.59 6.42 30.77
CA LYS A 224 -12.88 7.52 31.72
C LYS A 224 -12.04 7.45 33.01
N ALA A 225 -10.89 6.79 32.97
CA ALA A 225 -10.00 6.66 34.10
C ALA A 225 -9.26 7.97 34.43
N TYR A 226 -8.70 8.06 35.63
CA TYR A 226 -7.90 9.21 36.05
C TYR A 226 -6.64 9.37 35.19
N LYS A 227 -6.18 10.61 35.02
CA LYS A 227 -4.95 10.91 34.28
C LYS A 227 -3.69 10.24 34.89
N THR A 228 -3.73 9.87 36.16
CA THR A 228 -2.67 9.15 36.90
C THR A 228 -2.68 7.64 36.68
N SER A 229 -3.73 7.07 36.07
CA SER A 229 -3.85 5.62 35.89
C SER A 229 -2.73 5.04 35.02
N PRO A 230 -2.12 3.89 35.38
CA PRO A 230 -1.07 3.25 34.59
C PRO A 230 -1.53 2.93 33.15
N THR A 231 -0.70 3.20 32.14
CA THR A 231 -1.07 3.00 30.72
C THR A 231 -1.38 1.54 30.40
N ASP A 232 -0.69 0.59 31.03
CA ASP A 232 -0.90 -0.83 30.76
C ASP A 232 -2.29 -1.29 31.26
N ALA A 233 -2.73 -0.78 32.42
CA ALA A 233 -4.10 -1.00 32.90
C ALA A 233 -5.16 -0.43 31.93
N LEU A 234 -4.88 0.73 31.31
CA LEU A 234 -5.78 1.35 30.34
C LEU A 234 -5.90 0.57 29.02
N ASN A 235 -4.95 -0.31 28.70
CA ASN A 235 -5.03 -1.22 27.56
C ASN A 235 -5.91 -2.44 27.90
N ILE A 236 -5.74 -2.98 29.11
CA ILE A 236 -6.43 -4.19 29.57
C ILE A 236 -7.94 -3.96 29.73
N LEU A 237 -8.34 -2.88 30.41
CA LEU A 237 -9.75 -2.59 30.70
C LEU A 237 -10.67 -2.61 29.46
N PRO A 238 -10.33 -1.93 28.34
CA PRO A 238 -11.14 -2.00 27.13
C PRO A 238 -10.77 -3.17 26.20
N GLY A 239 -9.78 -4.01 26.55
CA GLY A 239 -9.27 -5.07 25.68
C GLY A 239 -8.61 -4.53 24.40
N ILE A 240 -7.86 -3.44 24.51
CA ILE A 240 -7.14 -2.81 23.39
C ILE A 240 -5.64 -3.14 23.54
N PRO A 241 -5.01 -3.80 22.56
CA PRO A 241 -3.59 -4.10 22.67
C PRO A 241 -2.73 -2.82 22.62
N PRO A 242 -1.58 -2.80 23.30
CA PRO A 242 -0.62 -1.71 23.16
C PRO A 242 -0.23 -1.49 21.70
N ILE A 243 -0.30 -0.24 21.22
CA ILE A 243 -0.19 0.07 19.79
C ILE A 243 1.15 -0.35 19.16
N HIS A 244 2.25 -0.29 19.93
CA HIS A 244 3.57 -0.72 19.49
C HIS A 244 3.64 -2.24 19.22
N ILE A 245 2.83 -3.05 19.93
CA ILE A 245 2.72 -4.49 19.67
C ILE A 245 1.96 -4.73 18.36
N VAL A 246 0.88 -3.97 18.11
CA VAL A 246 0.14 -4.02 16.83
C VAL A 246 1.02 -3.61 15.66
N ILE A 247 1.81 -2.56 15.79
CA ILE A 247 2.76 -2.13 14.75
C ILE A 247 3.79 -3.23 14.47
N ARG A 248 4.35 -3.84 15.52
CA ARG A 248 5.33 -4.93 15.40
C ARG A 248 4.72 -6.18 14.77
N SER A 249 3.47 -6.53 15.08
CA SER A 249 2.79 -7.65 14.45
C SER A 249 2.52 -7.40 12.97
N LEU A 250 2.12 -6.18 12.59
CA LEU A 250 1.97 -5.78 11.18
C LEU A 250 3.30 -5.79 10.43
N TYR A 251 4.39 -5.37 11.07
CA TYR A 251 5.73 -5.49 10.53
C TYR A 251 6.08 -6.95 10.24
N PHE A 252 5.92 -7.86 11.21
CA PHE A 252 6.21 -9.27 10.98
C PHE A 252 5.30 -9.90 9.93
N LYS A 253 4.02 -9.55 9.92
CA LYS A 253 3.09 -9.98 8.88
C LYS A 253 3.60 -9.57 7.49
N PHE A 254 4.04 -8.32 7.33
CA PHE A 254 4.61 -7.85 6.07
C PHE A 254 5.89 -8.61 5.70
N GLN A 255 6.80 -8.83 6.65
CA GLN A 255 8.04 -9.57 6.38
C GLN A 255 7.79 -11.02 5.94
N LEU A 256 6.78 -11.68 6.51
CA LEU A 256 6.42 -13.06 6.16
C LEU A 256 5.72 -13.14 4.80
N TRP A 257 4.69 -12.32 4.60
CA TRP A 257 3.81 -12.44 3.43
C TRP A 257 4.36 -11.73 2.19
N ASN A 258 4.98 -10.57 2.37
CA ASN A 258 5.48 -9.76 1.25
C ASN A 258 6.97 -10.05 0.99
N ASN A 259 7.80 -10.11 2.03
CA ASN A 259 9.25 -10.31 1.85
C ASN A 259 9.70 -11.76 1.91
N ARG A 260 8.80 -12.71 2.23
CA ARG A 260 9.08 -14.16 2.35
C ARG A 260 10.31 -14.45 3.22
N ASN A 261 10.47 -13.67 4.29
CA ASN A 261 11.61 -13.83 5.18
C ASN A 261 11.31 -14.90 6.23
N ASP A 262 11.75 -16.14 5.97
CA ASP A 262 11.53 -17.32 6.83
C ASP A 262 12.37 -17.31 8.13
N LEU A 263 13.24 -16.30 8.31
CA LEU A 263 14.16 -16.21 9.46
C LEU A 263 13.50 -15.75 10.77
N LEU A 264 12.17 -15.74 10.87
CA LEU A 264 11.48 -15.39 12.11
C LEU A 264 11.34 -16.64 13.00
N PRO A 265 12.12 -16.79 14.08
CA PRO A 265 12.08 -17.97 14.92
C PRO A 265 10.69 -18.12 15.57
N GLY A 266 10.10 -19.31 15.44
CA GLY A 266 8.85 -19.69 16.12
C GLY A 266 7.54 -19.36 15.38
N ILE A 267 7.60 -18.92 14.12
CA ILE A 267 6.41 -18.71 13.28
C ILE A 267 6.42 -19.74 12.15
N ILE A 268 5.22 -20.23 11.76
CA ILE A 268 5.02 -21.22 10.69
C ILE A 268 5.82 -20.81 9.43
N PRO A 269 6.63 -21.70 8.83
CA PRO A 269 7.38 -21.39 7.61
C PRO A 269 6.45 -20.89 6.50
N ALA A 270 6.84 -19.84 5.77
CA ALA A 270 5.99 -19.25 4.72
C ALA A 270 5.71 -20.24 3.58
N THR A 271 6.62 -21.20 3.38
CA THR A 271 6.50 -22.31 2.43
C THR A 271 5.36 -23.28 2.71
N LYS A 272 4.85 -23.35 3.95
CA LYS A 272 3.63 -24.12 4.28
C LYS A 272 2.34 -23.34 4.05
N LEU A 273 2.43 -22.02 3.83
CA LEU A 273 1.27 -21.12 3.72
C LEU A 273 0.84 -20.90 2.26
N ASP A 274 1.78 -20.91 1.32
CA ASP A 274 1.54 -20.72 -0.11
C ASP A 274 2.79 -21.06 -0.97
N SER A 275 2.59 -21.36 -2.25
CA SER A 275 3.66 -21.44 -3.25
C SER A 275 3.75 -20.13 -4.03
N PHE A 276 4.83 -19.36 -3.83
CA PHE A 276 5.02 -18.10 -4.55
C PHE A 276 5.44 -18.34 -6.01
N ILE A 277 4.68 -17.79 -6.95
CA ILE A 277 5.06 -17.67 -8.36
C ILE A 277 5.36 -16.20 -8.63
N SER A 278 6.59 -15.87 -8.98
CA SER A 278 6.95 -14.51 -9.38
C SER A 278 6.37 -14.21 -10.75
N LEU A 279 5.35 -13.35 -10.81
CA LEU A 279 4.75 -12.92 -12.07
C LEU A 279 5.75 -12.19 -13.00
N HIS A 280 6.86 -11.67 -12.46
CA HIS A 280 7.94 -11.09 -13.27
C HIS A 280 8.75 -12.13 -14.05
N GLN A 281 8.74 -13.39 -13.61
CA GLN A 281 9.43 -14.51 -14.27
C GLN A 281 8.52 -15.29 -15.20
N VAL A 282 7.20 -15.08 -15.10
CA VAL A 282 6.25 -15.57 -16.09
C VAL A 282 6.40 -14.64 -17.29
N LEU A 283 7.13 -15.08 -18.33
CA LEU A 283 7.09 -14.40 -19.61
C LEU A 283 5.63 -14.20 -20.00
N PRO A 284 5.23 -13.01 -20.47
CA PRO A 284 3.93 -12.83 -21.09
C PRO A 284 3.97 -13.49 -22.47
N ASP A 285 4.18 -14.80 -22.50
CA ASP A 285 3.54 -15.60 -23.53
C ASP A 285 2.06 -15.38 -23.25
N PHE A 286 1.40 -14.69 -24.17
CA PHE A 286 -0.04 -14.49 -24.09
C PHE A 286 -0.67 -15.90 -24.02
N LEU A 287 -0.92 -16.38 -22.80
CA LEU A 287 -1.85 -17.46 -22.53
C LEU A 287 -3.21 -16.90 -22.89
N SER A 288 -3.49 -16.92 -24.19
CA SER A 288 -4.82 -16.81 -24.73
C SER A 288 -5.55 -18.05 -24.26
N PHE A 289 -6.12 -17.98 -23.06
CA PHE A 289 -7.23 -18.86 -22.74
C PHE A 289 -8.35 -18.39 -23.65
N PRO A 290 -8.80 -19.19 -24.63
CA PRO A 290 -10.02 -18.87 -25.34
C PRO A 290 -11.14 -18.93 -24.31
N ILE A 291 -11.51 -17.77 -23.76
CA ILE A 291 -12.73 -17.61 -23.00
C ILE A 291 -13.83 -17.70 -24.06
N ASN A 292 -14.25 -18.92 -24.35
CA ASN A 292 -15.40 -19.15 -25.21
C ASN A 292 -16.61 -18.64 -24.43
N THR A 293 -17.14 -17.49 -24.82
CA THR A 293 -18.46 -17.05 -24.38
C THR A 293 -19.47 -18.02 -24.98
N PHE A 294 -19.86 -19.03 -24.20
CA PHE A 294 -20.93 -19.95 -24.60
C PHE A 294 -22.25 -19.19 -24.56
N GLU A 295 -22.85 -18.97 -25.72
CA GLU A 295 -24.22 -18.48 -25.84
C GLU A 295 -25.16 -19.69 -25.95
N GLY A 296 -25.54 -20.27 -24.81
CA GLY A 296 -26.47 -21.40 -24.74
C GLY A 296 -26.63 -21.93 -23.31
N PRO A 297 -27.70 -22.69 -23.01
CA PRO A 297 -27.89 -23.28 -21.69
C PRO A 297 -26.78 -24.32 -21.42
N SER A 298 -25.97 -24.07 -20.40
CA SER A 298 -24.94 -25.00 -19.95
C SER A 298 -25.58 -26.22 -19.31
N GLU A 299 -25.17 -27.41 -19.76
CA GLU A 299 -25.62 -28.66 -19.15
C GLU A 299 -25.09 -28.82 -17.71
N TRP A 300 -23.91 -28.26 -17.44
CA TRP A 300 -23.28 -28.21 -16.13
C TRP A 300 -23.00 -26.78 -15.71
N GLU A 301 -23.45 -26.41 -14.52
CA GLU A 301 -23.17 -25.11 -13.91
C GLU A 301 -22.44 -25.34 -12.59
N VAL A 302 -21.34 -24.62 -12.39
CA VAL A 302 -20.52 -24.74 -11.18
C VAL A 302 -20.36 -23.37 -10.55
N TYR A 303 -20.82 -23.24 -9.31
CA TYR A 303 -20.70 -22.04 -8.50
C TYR A 303 -19.67 -22.26 -7.41
N THR A 304 -18.67 -21.38 -7.35
CA THR A 304 -17.60 -21.43 -6.35
C THR A 304 -17.67 -20.21 -5.47
N ASP A 305 -17.45 -20.39 -4.17
CA ASP A 305 -17.32 -19.26 -3.23
C ASP A 305 -16.31 -19.57 -2.13
N GLY A 306 -15.57 -18.54 -1.72
CA GLY A 306 -14.61 -18.60 -0.62
C GLY A 306 -15.00 -17.58 0.44
N SER A 307 -15.01 -17.98 1.71
CA SER A 307 -15.42 -17.11 2.81
C SER A 307 -14.41 -17.07 3.93
N LYS A 308 -14.36 -15.93 4.62
CA LYS A 308 -13.64 -15.77 5.88
C LYS A 308 -14.46 -14.93 6.85
N ILE A 309 -14.69 -15.48 8.04
CA ILE A 309 -15.30 -14.77 9.15
C ILE A 309 -14.38 -14.96 10.35
N ASP A 310 -13.79 -13.86 10.81
CA ASP A 310 -12.78 -13.84 11.87
C ASP A 310 -11.60 -14.81 11.59
N SER A 311 -11.49 -15.87 12.39
CA SER A 311 -10.48 -16.93 12.25
C SER A 311 -11.00 -18.15 11.51
N ASN A 312 -12.25 -18.20 11.04
CA ASN A 312 -12.77 -19.31 10.28
C ASN A 312 -12.69 -19.03 8.78
N VAL A 313 -12.06 -19.94 8.04
CA VAL A 313 -11.88 -19.86 6.59
C VAL A 313 -12.42 -21.13 5.97
N GLY A 314 -13.18 -21.01 4.89
CA GLY A 314 -13.72 -22.16 4.18
C GLY A 314 -14.16 -21.80 2.77
N PHE A 315 -14.39 -22.83 1.96
CA PHE A 315 -14.89 -22.65 0.59
C PHE A 315 -15.98 -23.66 0.28
N ALA A 316 -16.81 -23.30 -0.69
CA ALA A 316 -17.91 -24.09 -1.18
C ALA A 316 -17.86 -24.21 -2.70
N VAL A 317 -18.29 -25.38 -3.20
CA VAL A 317 -18.51 -25.62 -4.63
C VAL A 317 -19.87 -26.26 -4.79
N CYS A 318 -20.76 -25.63 -5.54
CA CYS A 318 -22.09 -26.15 -5.88
C CYS A 318 -22.14 -26.47 -7.36
N ILE A 319 -22.42 -27.74 -7.69
CA ILE A 319 -22.53 -28.25 -9.05
C ILE A 319 -23.99 -28.53 -9.35
N PHE A 320 -24.49 -27.98 -10.45
CA PHE A 320 -25.82 -28.20 -10.98
C PHE A 320 -25.73 -28.91 -12.33
N PHE A 321 -26.64 -29.84 -12.57
CA PHE A 321 -26.84 -30.48 -13.85
C PHE A 321 -28.21 -30.07 -14.38
N ARG A 322 -28.25 -29.38 -15.52
CA ARG A 322 -29.46 -28.87 -16.17
C ARG A 322 -30.37 -28.10 -15.20
N GLY A 323 -29.77 -27.22 -14.39
CA GLY A 323 -30.46 -26.40 -13.39
C GLY A 323 -30.91 -27.14 -12.12
N SER A 324 -30.67 -28.45 -12.00
CA SER A 324 -30.96 -29.23 -10.78
C SER A 324 -29.69 -29.42 -9.94
N PRO A 325 -29.76 -29.29 -8.61
CA PRO A 325 -28.58 -29.46 -7.75
C PRO A 325 -28.06 -30.90 -7.85
N PHE A 326 -26.82 -31.05 -8.30
CA PHE A 326 -26.17 -32.35 -8.45
C PHE A 326 -25.32 -32.69 -7.23
N LYS A 327 -24.40 -31.78 -6.86
CA LYS A 327 -23.50 -32.01 -5.73
C LYS A 327 -22.99 -30.72 -5.12
N THR A 328 -22.84 -30.71 -3.80
CA THR A 328 -22.23 -29.60 -3.07
C THR A 328 -21.04 -30.11 -2.27
N TYR A 329 -19.94 -29.39 -2.34
CA TYR A 329 -18.77 -29.58 -1.52
C TYR A 329 -18.58 -28.39 -0.60
N LEU A 330 -18.26 -28.66 0.67
CA LEU A 330 -17.97 -27.65 1.67
C LEU A 330 -16.70 -28.06 2.41
N PHE A 331 -15.69 -27.21 2.39
CA PHE A 331 -14.41 -27.49 3.03
C PHE A 331 -14.03 -26.38 3.99
N LYS A 332 -13.56 -26.78 5.17
CA LYS A 332 -12.89 -25.87 6.10
C LYS A 332 -11.39 -25.88 5.81
N VAL A 333 -10.81 -24.70 5.62
CA VAL A 333 -9.36 -24.52 5.45
C VAL A 333 -8.77 -24.07 6.78
N GLN A 334 -7.45 -24.05 6.89
CA GLN A 334 -6.78 -23.58 8.11
C GLN A 334 -7.10 -22.11 8.39
N ASP A 335 -7.23 -21.78 9.67
CA ASP A 335 -7.70 -20.48 10.17
C ASP A 335 -6.85 -19.28 9.70
N PHE A 336 -5.60 -19.53 9.33
CA PHE A 336 -4.67 -18.51 8.84
C PHE A 336 -4.78 -18.24 7.34
N ASN A 337 -5.50 -19.05 6.56
CA ASN A 337 -5.67 -18.83 5.12
C ASN A 337 -6.43 -17.54 4.82
N SER A 338 -6.21 -16.96 3.64
CA SER A 338 -6.95 -15.79 3.16
C SER A 338 -8.25 -16.19 2.44
N VAL A 339 -9.17 -15.24 2.27
CA VAL A 339 -10.36 -15.43 1.42
C VAL A 339 -9.95 -15.82 0.01
N PHE A 340 -8.95 -15.15 -0.56
CA PHE A 340 -8.42 -15.45 -1.88
C PHE A 340 -7.89 -16.88 -2.01
N GLN A 341 -7.22 -17.40 -0.98
CA GLN A 341 -6.77 -18.79 -0.98
C GLN A 341 -7.95 -19.77 -0.95
N ALA A 342 -9.02 -19.43 -0.23
CA ALA A 342 -10.25 -20.22 -0.20
C ALA A 342 -10.96 -20.22 -1.57
N GLU A 343 -11.10 -19.04 -2.19
CA GLU A 343 -11.65 -18.89 -3.55
C GLU A 343 -10.82 -19.66 -4.57
N PHE A 344 -9.50 -19.51 -4.55
CA PHE A 344 -8.60 -20.21 -5.45
C PHE A 344 -8.68 -21.74 -5.28
N SER A 345 -8.80 -22.22 -4.03
CA SER A 345 -8.99 -23.65 -3.75
C SER A 345 -10.32 -24.17 -4.30
N ALA A 346 -11.39 -23.36 -4.23
CA ALA A 346 -12.69 -23.71 -4.81
C ALA A 346 -12.60 -23.87 -6.34
N ILE A 347 -11.94 -22.92 -7.02
CA ILE A 347 -11.70 -22.98 -8.47
C ILE A 347 -10.83 -24.18 -8.82
N GLY A 348 -9.73 -24.40 -8.08
CA GLY A 348 -8.83 -25.53 -8.28
C GLY A 348 -9.53 -26.88 -8.16
N LEU A 349 -10.44 -27.03 -7.19
CA LEU A 349 -11.26 -28.24 -7.04
C LEU A 349 -12.15 -28.49 -8.27
N CYS A 350 -12.72 -27.44 -8.86
CA CYS A 350 -13.55 -27.57 -10.07
C CYS A 350 -12.74 -28.03 -11.28
N LEU A 351 -11.53 -27.47 -11.43
CA LEU A 351 -10.65 -27.78 -12.56
C LEU A 351 -9.99 -29.16 -12.44
N LEU A 352 -9.69 -29.62 -11.23
CA LEU A 352 -9.08 -30.94 -10.97
C LEU A 352 -10.12 -32.06 -10.82
N GLY A 353 -11.34 -31.74 -10.41
CA GLY A 353 -12.43 -32.72 -10.30
C GLY A 353 -13.11 -33.08 -11.62
N SER A 354 -12.76 -32.41 -12.72
CA SER A 354 -13.26 -32.68 -14.07
C SER A 354 -12.37 -33.65 -14.87
N SER A 355 -11.24 -34.09 -14.31
CA SER A 355 -10.28 -35.00 -14.94
C SER A 355 -10.26 -36.42 -14.36
N SER A 356 -11.27 -36.79 -13.56
CA SER A 356 -11.42 -38.14 -12.97
C SER A 356 -12.74 -38.80 -13.36
#